data_AF-A0A2G9T6J4-F1
#
_entry.id   AF-A0A2G9T6J4-F1
#
_cell.length_a   1.000
_cell.length_b   1.000
_cell.length_c   1.000
_cell.angle_alpha   90.00
_cell.angle_beta   90.00
_cell.angle_gamma   90.00
#
_symmetry.space_group_name_H-M   'P 1'
#
loop_
_entity.id
_entity.type
_entity.pdbx_description
1 polymer ?
#
loop_
_entity_poly.entity_id
_entity_poly.type
_entity_poly.pdbx_seq_one_letter_code
_entity_poly.pdbx_strand_id
1 'polypeptide(L)' 'HRDMKPQNVLLSTAGARGVRAVISDFGLCKRVQPGRHSLSKRSGLAGTDGWIAPEALAAQST' A
#
# COMPACT_ATOMS: atom_id res chain seq x y z
N HIS A 1 0.89 1.22 2.95
CA HIS A 1 0.91 -0.08 2.28
C HIS A 1 1.88 -0.14 1.10
N ARG A 2 1.70 0.71 0.09
CA ARG A 2 2.44 0.70 -1.20
C ARG A 2 2.16 -0.49 -2.12
N ASP A 3 1.51 -1.54 -1.64
CA ASP A 3 1.05 -2.65 -2.48
C ASP A 3 -0.43 -2.95 -2.20
N MET A 4 -1.31 -1.99 -2.47
CA MET A 4 -2.77 -2.18 -2.31
C MET A 4 -3.33 -2.82 -3.57
N LYS A 5 -3.89 -4.02 -3.44
CA LYS A 5 -4.50 -4.80 -4.52
C LYS A 5 -5.46 -5.85 -3.95
N PRO A 6 -6.41 -6.39 -4.73
CA PRO A 6 -7.38 -7.38 -4.24
C PRO A 6 -6.73 -8.58 -3.56
N GLN A 7 -5.58 -9.03 -4.05
CA GLN A 7 -4.82 -10.16 -3.50
C GLN A 7 -4.33 -9.91 -2.07
N ASN A 8 -4.15 -8.65 -1.67
CA ASN A 8 -3.65 -8.27 -0.35
C ASN A 8 -4.79 -7.92 0.62
N VAL A 9 -6.06 -8.07 0.21
CA VAL A 9 -7.24 -7.92 1.07
C VAL A 9 -7.81 -9.31 1.35
N LEU A 10 -7.55 -9.81 2.54
CA LEU A 10 -8.05 -11.11 2.99
C LEU A 10 -9.47 -10.99 3.53
N LEU A 11 -10.32 -11.96 3.25
CA LEU A 11 -11.67 -12.04 3.80
C LEU A 11 -11.73 -13.13 4.86
N SER A 12 -12.04 -12.73 6.09
CA SER A 12 -12.31 -13.64 7.20
C SER A 12 -13.82 -13.81 7.36
N THR A 13 -14.30 -15.03 7.23
CA THR A 13 -15.72 -15.40 7.38
C THR A 13 -16.02 -16.04 8.75
N ALA A 14 -14.99 -16.19 9.60
CA ALA A 14 -15.08 -16.90 10.88
C ALA A 14 -15.78 -16.10 12.00
N GLY A 15 -16.22 -14.87 11.74
CA GLY A 15 -16.83 -14.00 12.74
C GLY A 15 -18.35 -14.13 12.81
N ALA A 16 -18.91 -14.14 14.02
CA ALA A 16 -20.36 -14.12 14.27
C ALA A 16 -21.09 -12.87 13.71
N ARG A 17 -20.35 -11.87 13.21
CA ARG A 17 -20.87 -10.60 12.69
C ARG A 17 -20.76 -10.47 11.16
N GLY A 18 -20.50 -11.57 10.44
CA GLY A 18 -20.37 -11.59 8.98
C GLY A 18 -18.93 -11.52 8.48
N VAL A 19 -18.76 -11.15 7.21
CA VAL A 19 -17.44 -11.12 6.54
C VAL A 19 -16.63 -9.91 6.99
N ARG A 20 -15.39 -10.14 7.43
CA ARG A 20 -14.41 -9.11 7.79
C ARG A 20 -13.29 -9.04 6.75
N ALA A 21 -13.08 -7.87 6.16
CA ALA A 21 -11.90 -7.61 5.34
C ALA A 21 -10.69 -7.24 6.21
N VAL A 22 -9.52 -7.77 5.88
CA VAL A 22 -8.25 -7.55 6.58
C VAL A 22 -7.16 -7.22 5.56
N ILE A 23 -6.43 -6.13 5.77
CA ILE A 23 -5.27 -5.77 4.94
C ILE A 23 -4.09 -6.64 5.36
N SER A 24 -3.38 -7.19 4.38
CA SER A 24 -2.24 -8.08 4.54
C SER A 24 -1.08 -7.67 3.63
N ASP A 25 0.09 -8.28 3.83
CA ASP A 25 1.34 -8.04 3.08
C ASP A 25 1.94 -6.64 3.24
N PHE A 26 2.46 -6.37 4.45
CA PHE A 26 3.13 -5.12 4.77
C PHE A 26 4.60 -5.07 4.29
N GLY A 27 5.06 -5.99 3.43
CA GLY A 27 6.47 -6.09 3.02
C GLY A 27 7.02 -4.84 2.34
N LEU A 28 6.16 -4.09 1.65
CA LEU A 28 6.52 -2.82 1.00
C LEU A 28 6.08 -1.58 1.79
N CYS A 29 5.57 -1.74 3.01
CA CYS A 29 5.09 -0.63 3.81
C CYS A 29 6.20 0.35 4.20
N LYS A 30 5.81 1.62 4.29
CA LYS A 30 6.67 2.69 4.78
C LYS A 30 5.90 3.51 5.81
N ARG A 31 6.50 3.69 6.98
CA ARG A 31 5.92 4.49 8.07
C ARG A 31 6.24 5.96 7.83
N VAL A 32 5.21 6.80 7.86
CA VAL A 32 5.37 8.26 7.86
C VAL A 32 5.72 8.69 9.29
N GLN A 33 6.74 9.53 9.43
CA GLN A 33 7.13 10.06 10.74
C GLN A 33 6.05 11.04 11.26
N PRO A 34 5.86 11.16 12.59
CA PRO A 34 4.97 12.16 13.15
C PRO A 34 5.28 13.57 12.62
N GLY A 35 4.23 14.35 12.34
CA GLY A 35 4.39 15.71 11.78
C GLY A 35 4.79 15.77 10.31
N ARG A 36 4.89 14.63 9.60
CA ARG A 36 5.08 14.58 8.15
C ARG A 36 3.83 14.05 7.46
N HIS A 37 3.65 14.49 6.22
CA HIS A 37 2.54 14.06 5.35
C HIS A 37 3.02 13.43 4.03
N SER A 38 4.34 13.31 3.83
CA SER A 38 4.92 12.81 2.59
C SER A 38 6.12 11.89 2.85
N LEU A 39 6.45 11.08 1.84
CA LEU A 39 7.59 10.17 1.84
C LEU A 39 8.49 10.49 0.65
N SER A 40 9.80 10.37 0.85
CA SER A 40 10.75 10.48 -0.26
C SER A 40 10.62 9.28 -1.21
N LYS A 41 10.75 9.55 -2.52
CA LYS A 41 10.82 8.54 -3.59
C LYS A 41 12.17 7.83 -3.70
N ARG A 42 13.13 8.15 -2.81
CA ARG A 42 14.49 7.57 -2.80
C ARG A 42 14.51 6.04 -2.63
N SER A 43 13.44 5.46 -2.08
CA SER A 43 13.28 4.01 -1.94
C SER A 43 12.83 3.31 -3.24
N GLY A 44 12.84 4.01 -4.38
CA GLY A 44 12.44 3.49 -5.68
C GLY A 44 10.93 3.30 -5.85
N LEU A 45 10.56 2.94 -7.08
CA LEU A 45 9.21 2.50 -7.43
C LEU A 45 8.91 1.18 -6.70
N ALA A 46 7.70 1.08 -6.14
CA ALA A 46 7.25 -0.15 -5.49
C ALA A 46 5.73 -0.26 -5.57
N GLY A 47 5.27 -1.50 -5.55
CA GLY A 47 3.88 -1.89 -5.76
C GLY A 47 3.77 -2.85 -6.94
N THR A 48 2.55 -3.28 -7.22
CA THR A 48 2.24 -4.18 -8.34
C THR A 48 1.75 -3.38 -9.54
N ASP A 49 2.29 -3.64 -10.74
CA ASP A 49 1.84 -3.01 -11.99
C ASP A 49 0.32 -3.08 -12.16
N GLY A 50 -0.27 -1.99 -12.67
CA GLY A 50 -1.72 -1.81 -12.76
C GLY A 50 -2.40 -1.35 -11.47
N TRP A 51 -1.71 -1.39 -10.32
CA TRP A 51 -2.21 -0.94 -9.01
C TRP A 51 -1.40 0.23 -8.41
N ILE A 52 -0.38 0.69 -9.13
CA ILE A 52 0.47 1.81 -8.70
C ILE A 52 -0.16 3.14 -9.14
N ALA A 53 -0.23 4.09 -8.20
CA ALA A 53 -0.74 5.44 -8.47
C ALA A 53 0.20 6.24 -9.39
N PRO A 54 -0.31 7.11 -10.28
CA PRO A 54 0.48 7.80 -11.29
C PRO A 54 1.57 8.70 -10.70
N GLU A 55 1.31 9.35 -9.58
CA GLU A 55 2.29 10.18 -8.87
C GLU A 55 3.46 9.36 -8.30
N ALA A 56 3.30 8.05 -8.11
CA ALA A 56 4.39 7.16 -7.72
C ALA A 56 5.26 6.72 -8.91
N LEU A 57 4.67 6.64 -10.11
CA LEU A 57 5.37 6.34 -11.37
C LEU A 57 6.17 7.53 -11.91
N ALA A 58 5.69 8.75 -11.68
CA ALA A 58 6.39 9.95 -12.06
C ALA A 58 7.69 10.09 -11.25
N ALA A 59 8.82 9.67 -11.82
CA ALA A 59 10.13 10.08 -11.33
C ALA A 59 10.19 11.62 -11.34
N GLN A 60 10.84 12.23 -10.34
CA GLN A 60 11.08 13.67 -10.39
C GLN A 60 11.88 13.94 -11.66
N SER A 61 11.31 14.70 -12.60
CA SER A 61 12.07 15.33 -13.67
C SER A 61 13.01 16.33 -13.01
N THR A 62 14.25 15.91 -12.76
CA THR A 62 15.41 16.75 -12.42
C THR A 62 16.65 16.05 -12.88
#